data_AF-A0A9W9TRQ5-F1
#
_entry.id   AF-A0A9W9TRQ5-F1
#
_cell.length_a   1.000
_cell.length_b   1.000
_cell.length_c   1.000
_cell.angle_alpha   90.00
_cell.angle_beta   90.00
_cell.angle_gamma   90.00
#
_symmetry.space_group_name_H-M   'P 1'
#
loop_
_entity.id
_entity.type
_entity.pdbx_description
1 polymer ?
#
loop_
_entity_poly.entity_id
_entity_poly.type
_entity_poly.pdbx_seq_one_letter_code
_entity_poly.pdbx_strand_id
1 'polypeptide(L)'
;MSQINLNFRTACAEYIALSSFFHQVPAPVVRNTNNILPTSQKYVLPFSKERGLTEILAFMAKTKDGREYIPAVCVRESQSGTALDIILAINKTTYTDGDDILQNLKASFEQVFQILNKSDYG
;
A
#
# COMPACT_ATOMS: atom_id res chain seq x y z
N MET A 1 48.98 -1.15 -3.95
CA MET A 1 47.97 -0.70 -4.93
C MET A 1 46.66 -1.41 -4.62
N SER A 2 45.71 -0.74 -4.00
CA SER A 2 44.37 -1.30 -3.73
C SER A 2 43.36 -0.16 -3.81
N GLN A 3 42.79 0.05 -4.98
CA GLN A 3 41.57 0.84 -5.11
C GLN A 3 40.42 -0.13 -5.32
N ILE A 4 39.56 -0.25 -4.31
CA ILE A 4 38.34 -1.05 -4.34
C ILE A 4 37.15 -0.08 -4.18
N ASN A 5 36.22 -0.19 -5.13
CA ASN A 5 34.81 0.19 -5.08
C ASN A 5 34.41 1.66 -5.00
N LEU A 6 34.24 2.27 -6.19
CA LEU A 6 33.41 3.47 -6.41
C LEU A 6 32.26 3.26 -7.44
N ASN A 7 32.03 2.03 -7.94
CA ASN A 7 31.24 1.83 -9.17
C ASN A 7 29.75 1.47 -8.98
N PHE A 8 29.25 1.20 -7.77
CA PHE A 8 27.84 0.79 -7.63
C PHE A 8 26.86 1.97 -7.66
N ARG A 9 27.28 3.15 -7.16
CA ARG A 9 26.41 4.35 -7.10
C ARG A 9 26.29 5.05 -8.45
N THR A 10 27.33 4.99 -9.28
CA THR A 10 27.37 5.58 -10.62
C THR A 10 26.51 4.80 -11.61
N ALA A 11 26.53 3.47 -11.57
CA ALA A 11 25.73 2.64 -12.48
C ALA A 11 24.21 2.84 -12.30
N CYS A 12 23.73 2.98 -11.06
CA CYS A 12 22.31 3.27 -10.81
C CYS A 12 21.91 4.67 -11.31
N ALA A 13 22.79 5.67 -11.12
CA ALA A 13 22.54 7.02 -11.59
C ALA A 13 22.52 7.09 -13.13
N GLU A 14 23.44 6.38 -13.80
CA GLU A 14 23.45 6.24 -15.26
C GLU A 14 22.19 5.55 -15.78
N TYR A 15 21.75 4.48 -15.14
CA TYR A 15 20.53 3.77 -15.55
C TYR A 15 19.27 4.64 -15.39
N ILE A 16 19.18 5.40 -14.30
CA ILE A 16 18.09 6.37 -14.08
C ILE A 16 18.16 7.48 -15.15
N ALA A 17 19.34 8.02 -15.44
CA ALA A 17 19.53 9.06 -16.45
C ALA A 17 19.17 8.58 -17.86
N LEU A 18 19.63 7.39 -18.27
CA LEU A 18 19.29 6.77 -19.55
C LEU A 18 17.80 6.46 -19.64
N SER A 19 17.21 5.90 -18.58
CA SER A 19 15.77 5.65 -18.53
C SER A 19 14.96 6.95 -18.66
N SER A 20 15.41 8.04 -18.02
CA SER A 20 14.76 9.36 -18.14
C SER A 20 14.84 9.95 -19.55
N PHE A 21 15.87 9.58 -20.33
CA PHE A 21 16.03 10.02 -21.72
C PHE A 21 15.06 9.32 -22.67
N PHE A 22 14.78 8.04 -22.42
CA PHE A 22 13.88 7.24 -23.27
C PHE A 22 12.40 7.36 -22.88
N HIS A 23 12.11 7.75 -21.65
CA HIS A 23 10.74 8.02 -21.21
C HIS A 23 10.51 9.53 -21.19
N GLN A 24 9.85 10.06 -22.23
CA GLN A 24 9.18 11.35 -22.11
C GLN A 24 8.11 11.19 -21.02
N VAL A 25 8.44 11.61 -19.79
CA VAL A 25 7.46 11.64 -18.70
C VAL A 25 6.40 12.66 -19.12
N PRO A 26 5.15 12.26 -19.41
CA PRO A 26 4.16 13.13 -20.04
C PRO A 26 3.81 14.38 -19.21
N ALA A 27 4.19 14.39 -17.92
CA ALA A 27 4.18 15.54 -17.05
C ALA A 27 5.36 15.45 -16.06
N PRO A 28 5.97 16.58 -15.67
CA PRO A 28 6.97 16.56 -14.60
C PRO A 28 6.37 15.94 -13.34
N VAL A 29 7.16 15.12 -12.63
CA VAL A 29 6.75 14.54 -11.35
C VAL A 29 6.51 15.68 -10.37
N VAL A 30 5.25 16.05 -10.15
CA VAL A 30 4.90 17.02 -9.12
C VAL A 30 5.09 16.31 -7.78
N ARG A 31 6.05 16.78 -7.00
CA ARG A 31 6.22 16.31 -5.62
C ARG A 31 4.93 16.66 -4.89
N ASN A 32 4.18 15.66 -4.43
CA ASN A 32 3.08 15.88 -3.51
C ASN A 32 3.64 16.74 -2.37
N THR A 33 3.08 17.95 -2.18
CA THR A 33 3.45 18.81 -1.06
C THR A 33 3.41 17.96 0.18
N ASN A 34 4.57 17.81 0.83
CA ASN A 34 4.77 16.82 1.87
C ASN A 34 3.64 16.92 2.89
N ASN A 35 2.65 16.03 2.82
CA ASN A 35 1.93 15.59 4.00
C ASN A 35 2.96 14.76 4.75
N ILE A 36 3.86 15.46 5.45
CA ILE A 36 4.74 14.87 6.44
C ILE A 36 3.79 14.11 7.35
N LEU A 37 3.76 12.78 7.22
CA LEU A 37 3.03 11.95 8.17
C LEU A 37 3.54 12.36 9.55
N PRO A 38 2.64 12.64 10.51
CA PRO A 38 3.06 13.11 11.82
C PRO A 38 4.03 12.08 12.39
N THR A 39 5.31 12.45 12.43
CA THR A 39 6.43 11.62 12.89
C THR A 39 6.36 11.38 14.40
N SER A 40 5.37 11.97 15.09
CA SER A 40 5.13 11.83 16.52
C SER A 40 4.29 10.60 16.91
N GLN A 41 3.80 9.80 15.96
CA GLN A 41 3.07 8.58 16.30
C GLN A 41 4.09 7.49 16.64
N LYS A 42 4.17 7.10 17.92
CA LYS A 42 4.94 5.94 18.38
C LYS A 42 4.29 4.69 17.79
N TYR A 43 4.64 4.38 16.55
CA TYR A 43 4.15 3.21 15.84
C TYR A 43 4.83 1.97 16.42
N VAL A 44 4.04 1.12 17.07
CA VAL A 44 4.51 -0.10 17.73
C VAL A 44 4.53 -1.25 16.74
N LEU A 45 3.63 -1.25 15.75
CA LEU A 45 3.56 -2.31 14.75
C LEU A 45 4.83 -2.33 13.88
N PRO A 46 5.61 -3.43 13.86
CA PRO A 46 6.77 -3.52 13.00
C PRO A 46 6.38 -3.48 11.52
N PHE A 47 7.12 -2.73 10.70
CA PHE A 47 6.85 -2.61 9.27
C PHE A 47 6.77 -3.96 8.55
N SER A 48 7.57 -4.95 8.94
CA SER A 48 7.51 -6.30 8.36
C SER A 48 6.16 -6.99 8.61
N LYS A 49 5.54 -6.76 9.78
CA LYS A 49 4.21 -7.27 10.12
C LYS A 49 3.13 -6.53 9.35
N GLU A 50 3.21 -5.20 9.29
CA GLU A 50 2.30 -4.38 8.49
C GLU A 50 2.32 -4.81 7.02
N ARG A 51 3.51 -4.97 6.45
CA ARG A 51 3.70 -5.42 5.07
C ARG A 51 3.07 -6.80 4.85
N GLY A 52 3.35 -7.77 5.72
CA GLY A 52 2.80 -9.12 5.59
C GLY A 52 1.27 -9.14 5.66
N LEU A 53 0.68 -8.38 6.59
CA LEU A 53 -0.78 -8.23 6.68
C LEU A 53 -1.35 -7.56 5.42
N THR A 54 -0.71 -6.49 4.97
CA THR A 54 -1.14 -5.75 3.77
C THR A 54 -1.07 -6.64 2.52
N GLU A 55 -0.02 -7.45 2.35
CA GLU A 55 0.12 -8.37 1.21
C GLU A 55 -0.99 -9.43 1.20
N ILE A 56 -1.29 -10.03 2.35
CA ILE A 56 -2.38 -11.02 2.48
C ILE A 56 -3.73 -10.37 2.17
N LEU A 57 -4.02 -9.22 2.76
CA LEU A 57 -5.29 -8.53 2.55
C LEU A 57 -5.41 -8.03 1.09
N ALA A 58 -4.35 -7.50 0.50
CA ALA A 58 -4.36 -7.11 -0.92
C ALA A 58 -4.62 -8.30 -1.84
N PHE A 59 -4.07 -9.48 -1.52
CA PHE A 59 -4.38 -10.70 -2.25
C PHE A 59 -5.86 -11.08 -2.12
N MET A 60 -6.42 -11.02 -0.91
CA MET A 60 -7.84 -11.31 -0.66
C MET A 60 -8.77 -10.28 -1.30
N ALA A 61 -8.34 -9.03 -1.41
CA ALA A 61 -9.15 -7.96 -1.98
C ALA A 61 -9.33 -8.09 -3.48
N LYS A 62 -8.49 -8.87 -4.17
CA LYS A 62 -8.48 -9.00 -5.62
C LYS A 62 -9.87 -9.38 -6.16
N THR A 63 -10.51 -8.42 -6.83
CA THR A 63 -11.81 -8.58 -7.47
C THR A 63 -11.66 -9.30 -8.82
N LYS A 64 -12.76 -9.88 -9.31
CA LYS A 64 -12.83 -10.47 -10.66
C LYS A 64 -13.17 -9.45 -11.73
N ASP A 65 -13.58 -8.24 -11.34
CA ASP A 65 -14.28 -7.23 -12.16
C ASP A 65 -13.37 -6.39 -13.06
N GLY A 66 -12.27 -6.99 -13.55
CA GLY A 66 -11.39 -6.35 -14.53
C GLY A 66 -10.59 -5.17 -13.97
N ARG A 67 -10.08 -4.32 -14.86
CA ARG A 67 -9.20 -3.18 -14.53
C ARG A 67 -9.96 -1.94 -14.03
N GLU A 68 -11.29 -2.01 -13.98
CA GLU A 68 -12.16 -0.87 -13.71
C GLU A 68 -12.23 -0.56 -12.22
N TYR A 69 -12.11 -1.57 -11.35
CA TYR A 69 -12.24 -1.45 -9.89
C TYR A 69 -11.09 -2.16 -9.15
N ILE A 70 -9.87 -1.67 -9.35
CA ILE A 70 -8.65 -2.11 -8.67
C ILE A 70 -8.71 -1.69 -7.20
N PRO A 71 -8.68 -2.65 -6.27
CA PRO A 71 -8.68 -2.37 -4.84
C PRO A 71 -7.28 -1.97 -4.35
N ALA A 72 -7.26 -1.10 -3.36
CA ALA A 72 -6.10 -0.75 -2.57
C ALA A 72 -6.41 -0.98 -1.08
N VAL A 73 -5.45 -1.58 -0.38
CA VAL A 73 -5.56 -1.89 1.04
C VAL A 73 -4.41 -1.20 1.77
N CYS A 74 -4.72 -0.56 2.89
CA CYS A 74 -3.74 -0.03 3.82
C CYS A 74 -4.05 -0.58 5.23
N VAL A 75 -3.01 -1.07 5.90
CA VAL A 75 -3.07 -1.48 7.30
C VAL A 75 -2.33 -0.44 8.11
N ARG A 76 -2.97 0.08 9.15
CA ARG A 76 -2.30 0.95 10.11
C ARG A 76 -2.66 0.56 11.53
N GLU A 77 -1.75 0.80 12.45
CA GLU A 77 -2.07 0.78 13.87
C GLU A 77 -3.07 1.89 14.22
N SER A 78 -4.06 1.55 15.05
CA SER A 78 -5.03 2.51 15.58
C SER A 78 -4.35 3.49 16.55
N GLN A 79 -4.98 4.64 16.80
CA GLN A 79 -4.43 5.61 17.75
C GLN A 79 -4.35 5.07 19.18
N SER A 80 -5.13 4.05 19.53
CA SER A 80 -5.10 3.39 20.84
C SER A 80 -3.98 2.35 20.97
N GLY A 81 -3.37 1.91 19.85
CA GLY A 81 -2.36 0.84 19.83
C GLY A 81 -2.90 -0.56 20.14
N THR A 82 -4.22 -0.70 20.29
CA THR A 82 -4.89 -1.97 20.66
C THR A 82 -5.61 -2.62 19.48
N ALA A 83 -5.63 -1.98 18.33
CA ALA A 83 -6.32 -2.44 17.14
C ALA A 83 -5.56 -2.05 15.87
N LEU A 84 -5.93 -2.69 14.77
CA LEU A 84 -5.48 -2.33 13.43
C LEU A 84 -6.65 -1.73 12.66
N ASP A 85 -6.44 -0.53 12.13
CA ASP A 85 -7.37 0.05 11.18
C ASP A 85 -7.00 -0.45 9.77
N ILE A 86 -8.00 -0.95 9.05
CA ILE A 86 -7.85 -1.41 7.68
C ILE A 86 -8.63 -0.46 6.78
N ILE A 87 -7.92 0.20 5.89
CA ILE A 87 -8.49 1.17 4.96
C ILE A 87 -8.58 0.49 3.59
N LEU A 88 -9.80 0.43 3.06
CA LEU A 88 -10.11 -0.09 1.74
C LEU A 88 -10.47 1.06 0.80
N ALA A 89 -9.89 1.03 -0.39
CA ALA A 89 -10.25 1.93 -1.47
C ALA A 89 -10.35 1.14 -2.77
N ILE A 90 -11.12 1.66 -3.72
CA ILE A 90 -11.13 1.20 -5.12
C ILE A 90 -10.97 2.43 -6.00
N ASN A 91 -10.32 2.31 -7.15
CA ASN A 91 -10.43 3.36 -8.15
C ASN A 91 -11.86 3.38 -8.70
N LYS A 92 -12.38 4.58 -8.91
CA LYS A 92 -13.74 4.83 -9.37
C LYS A 92 -13.75 5.89 -10.46
N THR A 93 -14.73 5.82 -11.34
CA THR A 93 -14.95 6.86 -12.37
C THR A 93 -15.77 8.02 -11.84
N THR A 94 -16.77 7.72 -11.00
CA THR A 94 -17.62 8.71 -10.33
C THR A 94 -17.70 8.42 -8.83
N TYR A 95 -18.30 9.32 -8.05
CA TYR A 95 -18.39 9.14 -6.59
C TYR A 95 -19.12 7.85 -6.19
N THR A 96 -20.25 7.56 -6.86
CA THR A 96 -21.12 6.41 -6.56
C THR A 96 -20.73 5.13 -7.30
N ASP A 97 -19.82 5.23 -8.26
CA ASP A 97 -19.36 4.11 -9.07
C ASP A 97 -18.61 3.08 -8.19
N GLY A 98 -18.91 1.79 -8.36
CA GLY A 98 -18.31 0.70 -7.58
C GLY A 98 -18.61 0.69 -6.07
N ASP A 99 -19.58 1.48 -5.58
CA ASP A 99 -19.95 1.47 -4.16
C ASP A 99 -20.39 0.07 -3.67
N ASP A 100 -21.14 -0.64 -4.48
CA ASP A 100 -21.56 -2.02 -4.22
C ASP A 100 -20.36 -2.97 -4.10
N ILE A 101 -19.37 -2.84 -4.99
CA ILE A 101 -18.13 -3.61 -4.94
C ILE A 101 -17.37 -3.32 -3.65
N LEU A 102 -17.21 -2.04 -3.29
CA LEU A 102 -16.52 -1.64 -2.07
C LEU A 102 -17.24 -2.15 -0.80
N GLN A 103 -18.58 -2.09 -0.77
CA GLN A 103 -19.36 -2.62 0.35
C GLN A 103 -19.26 -4.15 0.45
N ASN A 104 -19.32 -4.85 -0.68
CA ASN A 104 -19.17 -6.31 -0.70
C ASN A 104 -17.77 -6.74 -0.23
N LEU A 105 -16.73 -6.00 -0.63
CA LEU A 105 -15.36 -6.24 -0.20
C LEU A 105 -15.21 -6.00 1.31
N LYS A 106 -15.75 -4.88 1.83
CA LYS A 106 -15.78 -4.58 3.26
C LYS A 106 -16.48 -5.68 4.06
N ALA A 107 -17.67 -6.10 3.63
CA ALA A 107 -18.44 -7.15 4.31
C ALA A 107 -17.67 -8.49 4.33
N SER A 108 -16.97 -8.82 3.24
CA SER A 108 -16.17 -10.05 3.15
C SER A 108 -14.98 -10.02 4.13
N PHE A 109 -14.32 -8.87 4.27
CA PHE A 109 -13.24 -8.68 5.24
C PHE A 109 -13.76 -8.77 6.68
N GLU A 110 -14.89 -8.13 6.98
CA GLU A 110 -15.52 -8.20 8.30
C GLU A 110 -15.87 -9.65 8.69
N GLN A 111 -16.34 -10.47 7.75
CA GLN A 111 -16.59 -11.90 8.00
C GLN A 111 -15.31 -12.65 8.38
N VAL A 112 -14.21 -12.42 7.66
CA VAL A 112 -12.91 -13.02 7.95
C VAL A 112 -12.43 -12.61 9.33
N PHE A 113 -12.49 -11.32 9.67
CA PHE A 113 -12.07 -10.84 10.99
C PHE A 113 -12.96 -11.35 12.12
N GLN A 114 -14.25 -11.52 11.88
CA GLN A 114 -15.15 -12.15 12.85
C GLN A 114 -14.77 -13.61 13.11
N ILE A 115 -14.37 -14.36 12.08
CA ILE A 115 -13.90 -15.74 12.25
C ILE A 115 -12.59 -15.75 13.05
N LEU A 116 -11.62 -14.90 12.67
CA LEU A 116 -10.33 -14.80 13.34
C LEU A 116 -10.45 -14.36 14.81
N ASN A 117 -11.41 -13.49 15.11
CA ASN A 117 -11.68 -13.04 16.49
C ASN A 117 -12.36 -14.13 17.35
N LYS A 118 -13.03 -15.10 16.73
CA LYS A 118 -13.67 -16.23 17.43
C LYS A 118 -12.76 -17.46 17.52
N SER A 119 -11.79 -17.57 16.62
CA SER A 119 -10.83 -18.66 16.67
C SER A 119 -9.88 -18.40 17.83
N ASP A 120 -9.94 -19.29 18.83
CA ASP A 120 -9.15 -19.28 20.06
C ASP A 120 -7.69 -19.69 19.79
N TYR A 121 -7.05 -19.06 18.80
CA TYR A 121 -5.60 -19.16 18.60
C TYR A 121 -4.92 -18.13 19.51
N GLY A 122 -5.07 -18.35 20.81
CA GLY A 122 -4.24 -17.78 21.87
C GLY A 122 -3.19 -18.78 22.33
#